data_AF-A0A9D8P4A9-F1
#
_entry.id   AF-A0A9D8P4A9-F1
#
_cell.length_a   1.000
_cell.length_b   1.000
_cell.length_c   1.000
_cell.angle_alpha   90.00
_cell.angle_beta   90.00
_cell.angle_gamma   90.00
#
_symmetry.space_group_name_H-M   'P 1'
#
loop_
_entity.id
_entity.type
_entity.pdbx_description
1 polymer ?
#
loop_
_entity_poly.entity_id
_entity_poly.type
_entity_poly.pdbx_seq_one_letter_code
_entity_poly.pdbx_strand_id
1 'polypeptide(L)'
;MQPPRLRHVFIPAWVALGILAWTLPPAHAASPSPVGLWKTVDDKTDQARSHVRISEVAGVLTGRIELILELDKRDAKCRACSGEKKNQSITGMTILEGVRRHRNAPHWDGGTILDPNDGKVYRVRL
;
A
#
# COMPACT_ATOMS: atom_id res chain seq x y z
N MET A 1 12.69 -81.08 36.68
CA MET A 1 12.24 -79.77 37.22
C MET A 1 12.88 -78.66 36.39
N GLN A 2 12.12 -77.61 36.04
CA GLN A 2 12.27 -76.78 34.83
C GLN A 2 13.65 -76.13 34.58
N PRO A 3 14.08 -76.01 33.29
CA PRO A 3 15.26 -75.27 32.89
C PRO A 3 15.07 -73.73 32.98
N PRO A 4 16.16 -72.94 33.06
CA PRO A 4 16.11 -71.50 33.28
C PRO A 4 15.44 -70.75 32.13
N ARG A 5 14.55 -69.82 32.48
CA ARG A 5 13.82 -68.96 31.53
C ARG A 5 14.77 -67.90 30.94
N LEU A 6 14.97 -67.94 29.63
CA LEU A 6 15.54 -66.82 28.87
C LEU A 6 14.65 -65.58 29.06
N ARG A 7 15.20 -64.51 29.63
CA ARG A 7 14.58 -63.18 29.60
C ARG A 7 14.93 -62.53 28.26
N HIS A 8 13.93 -62.31 27.41
CA HIS A 8 14.07 -61.48 26.23
C HIS A 8 14.55 -60.08 26.63
N VAL A 9 15.64 -59.65 26.03
CA VAL A 9 16.13 -58.27 26.08
C VAL A 9 15.18 -57.43 25.22
N PHE A 10 14.39 -56.56 25.85
CA PHE A 10 13.62 -55.53 25.17
C PHE A 10 14.61 -54.50 24.60
N ILE A 11 14.83 -54.54 23.29
CA ILE A 11 15.53 -53.47 22.56
C ILE A 11 14.56 -52.27 22.54
N PRO A 12 14.92 -51.10 23.09
CA PRO A 12 14.06 -49.93 23.02
C PRO A 12 14.03 -49.44 21.56
N ALA A 13 12.94 -49.73 20.87
CA ALA A 13 12.63 -49.16 19.56
C ALA A 13 12.20 -47.69 19.72
N TRP A 14 13.14 -46.83 20.08
CA TRP A 14 12.98 -45.37 20.03
C TRP A 14 14.20 -44.77 19.34
N VAL A 15 14.41 -45.16 18.09
CA VAL A 15 15.31 -44.44 17.18
C VAL A 15 14.55 -44.22 15.88
N ALA A 16 14.62 -42.98 15.42
CA ALA A 16 14.21 -42.47 14.12
C ALA A 16 12.71 -42.14 13.92
N LEU A 17 12.21 -41.17 14.69
CA LEU A 17 11.32 -40.17 14.09
C LEU A 17 12.21 -39.02 13.60
N GLY A 18 12.79 -39.19 12.41
CA GLY A 18 13.46 -38.10 11.72
C GLY A 18 12.44 -37.00 11.46
N ILE A 19 12.55 -35.89 12.17
CA ILE A 19 11.79 -34.69 11.87
C ILE A 19 12.32 -34.20 10.53
N LEU A 20 11.64 -34.56 9.46
CA LEU A 20 11.76 -33.89 8.18
C LEU A 20 11.15 -32.50 8.38
N ALA A 21 11.93 -31.61 8.99
CA ALA A 21 11.60 -30.20 9.06
C ALA A 21 11.59 -29.69 7.62
N TRP A 22 10.40 -29.66 7.01
CA TRP A 22 10.17 -28.92 5.79
C TRP A 22 10.59 -27.48 6.07
N THR A 23 11.77 -27.12 5.58
CA THR A 23 12.22 -25.75 5.50
C THR A 23 11.30 -25.04 4.52
N LEU A 24 10.18 -24.53 5.01
CA LEU A 24 9.36 -23.60 4.25
C LEU A 24 10.26 -22.41 3.90
N PRO A 25 10.51 -22.14 2.61
CA PRO A 25 11.26 -20.94 2.24
C PRO A 25 10.51 -19.72 2.79
N PRO A 26 11.24 -18.70 3.30
CA PRO A 26 10.61 -17.49 3.82
C PRO A 26 9.74 -16.88 2.73
N ALA A 27 8.47 -16.66 3.05
CA ALA A 27 7.56 -15.91 2.20
C ALA A 27 8.07 -14.47 2.15
N HIS A 28 8.63 -14.06 1.01
CA HIS A 28 8.94 -12.66 0.76
C HIS A 28 7.61 -11.90 0.63
N ALA A 29 7.18 -11.23 1.68
CA ALA A 29 6.08 -10.29 1.61
C ALA A 29 6.47 -9.15 0.66
N ALA A 30 5.76 -8.99 -0.45
CA ALA A 30 5.87 -7.81 -1.27
C ALA A 30 5.50 -6.59 -0.41
N SER A 31 6.30 -5.52 -0.47
CA SER A 31 5.95 -4.28 0.23
C SER A 31 4.61 -3.75 -0.32
N PRO A 32 3.72 -3.24 0.53
CA PRO A 32 2.45 -2.68 0.06
C PRO A 32 2.73 -1.56 -0.94
N SER A 33 2.04 -1.62 -2.08
CA SER A 33 2.10 -0.57 -3.10
C SER A 33 0.91 0.36 -2.92
N PRO A 34 1.10 1.68 -3.00
CA PRO A 34 0.01 2.66 -2.98
C PRO A 34 -0.74 2.74 -4.33
N VAL A 35 -0.32 2.01 -5.36
CA VAL A 35 -1.03 1.95 -6.64
C VAL A 35 -2.44 1.39 -6.45
N GLY A 36 -3.44 2.09 -6.98
CA GLY A 36 -4.83 1.70 -6.85
C GLY A 36 -5.81 2.86 -6.91
N LEU A 37 -7.09 2.57 -6.71
CA LEU A 37 -8.14 3.57 -6.56
C LEU A 37 -8.40 3.82 -5.08
N TRP A 38 -8.25 5.08 -4.67
CA TRP A 38 -8.39 5.50 -3.28
C TRP A 38 -9.57 6.44 -3.12
N LYS A 39 -10.28 6.30 -2.01
CA LYS A 39 -11.31 7.25 -1.60
C LYS A 39 -10.68 8.25 -0.63
N THR A 40 -10.78 9.53 -0.94
CA THR A 40 -10.31 10.58 -0.03
C THR A 40 -11.41 10.91 0.97
N VAL A 41 -11.00 11.17 2.21
CA VAL A 41 -11.88 11.58 3.30
C VAL A 41 -11.39 12.94 3.79
N ASP A 42 -12.32 13.83 4.11
CA ASP A 42 -12.01 15.11 4.73
C ASP A 42 -11.85 14.92 6.24
N ASP A 43 -10.66 15.21 6.77
CA ASP A 43 -10.30 14.93 8.17
C ASP A 43 -11.10 15.74 9.21
N LYS A 44 -11.83 16.79 8.78
CA LYS A 44 -12.64 17.62 9.68
C LYS A 44 -14.08 17.14 9.76
N THR A 45 -14.58 16.55 8.67
CA THR A 45 -15.99 16.21 8.50
C THR A 45 -16.23 14.70 8.35
N ASP A 46 -15.18 13.89 8.22
CA ASP A 46 -15.20 12.47 7.89
C ASP A 46 -15.98 12.12 6.59
N GLN A 47 -16.23 13.12 5.75
CA GLN A 47 -16.97 12.93 4.51
C GLN A 47 -16.06 12.46 3.39
N ALA A 48 -16.52 11.45 2.65
CA ALA A 48 -15.87 11.03 1.42
C ALA A 48 -15.95 12.14 0.35
N ARG A 49 -14.81 12.56 -0.19
CA ARG A 49 -14.72 13.71 -1.11
C ARG A 49 -14.56 13.28 -2.57
N SER A 50 -13.64 12.35 -2.84
CA SER A 50 -13.25 12.01 -4.20
C SER A 50 -12.70 10.59 -4.32
N HIS A 51 -12.63 10.10 -5.55
CA HIS A 51 -11.79 8.95 -5.92
C HIS A 51 -10.54 9.43 -6.64
N VAL A 52 -9.37 9.03 -6.14
CA VAL A 52 -8.06 9.33 -6.70
C VAL A 52 -7.41 8.03 -7.15
N ARG A 53 -7.05 7.95 -8.43
CA ARG A 53 -6.26 6.83 -8.95
C ARG A 53 -4.79 7.14 -8.85
N ILE A 54 -4.07 6.31 -8.10
CA ILE A 54 -2.61 6.31 -8.04
C ILE A 54 -2.09 5.27 -9.04
N SER A 55 -1.15 5.68 -9.89
CA SER A 55 -0.52 4.83 -10.91
C SER A 55 0.99 5.03 -10.88
N GLU A 56 1.73 4.00 -11.27
CA GLU A 56 3.19 4.00 -11.31
C GLU A 56 3.70 3.87 -12.74
N VAL A 57 4.62 4.76 -13.14
CA VAL A 57 5.34 4.66 -14.40
C VAL A 57 6.84 4.85 -14.12
N ALA A 58 7.66 3.87 -14.51
CA ALA A 58 9.10 3.89 -14.32
C ALA A 58 9.55 4.24 -12.87
N GLY A 59 8.87 3.67 -11.87
CA GLY A 59 9.20 3.89 -10.46
C GLY A 59 8.70 5.21 -9.88
N VAL A 60 7.85 5.95 -10.59
CA VAL A 60 7.26 7.23 -10.16
C VAL A 60 5.76 7.10 -10.04
N LEU A 61 5.23 7.43 -8.87
CA LEU A 61 3.81 7.53 -8.64
C LEU A 61 3.28 8.88 -9.13
N THR A 62 2.11 8.79 -9.75
CA THR A 62 1.25 9.92 -10.06
C THR A 62 -0.15 9.62 -9.55
N GLY A 63 -0.90 10.65 -9.19
CA GLY A 63 -2.27 10.48 -8.71
C GLY A 63 -3.21 11.50 -9.33
N ARG A 64 -4.32 11.00 -9.90
CA ARG A 64 -5.32 11.78 -10.63
C ARG A 64 -6.69 11.64 -9.99
N ILE A 65 -7.41 12.75 -9.86
CA ILE A 65 -8.81 12.74 -9.42
C ILE A 65 -9.67 12.18 -10.55
N GLU A 66 -10.27 11.01 -10.35
CA GLU A 66 -11.17 10.39 -11.33
C GLU A 66 -12.63 10.83 -11.13
N LEU A 67 -13.03 11.05 -9.88
CA LEU A 67 -14.42 11.38 -9.55
C LEU A 67 -14.49 12.25 -8.31
N ILE A 68 -15.27 13.33 -8.38
CA ILE A 68 -15.76 14.05 -7.19
C ILE A 68 -17.11 13.44 -6.77
N LEU A 69 -17.23 13.09 -5.49
CA LEU A 69 -18.41 12.39 -4.97
C LEU A 69 -19.58 13.35 -4.73
N GLU A 70 -19.30 14.61 -4.38
CA GLU A 70 -20.30 15.69 -4.27
C GLU A 70 -20.79 16.10 -5.66
N LEU A 71 -22.08 15.89 -5.94
CA LEU A 71 -22.65 16.04 -7.30
C LEU A 71 -22.53 17.48 -7.84
N ASP A 72 -22.79 18.47 -6.99
CA ASP A 72 -22.74 19.90 -7.31
C ASP A 72 -21.32 20.43 -7.53
N LYS A 73 -20.28 19.66 -7.15
CA LYS A 73 -18.87 20.04 -7.31
C LYS A 73 -18.12 19.26 -8.39
N ARG A 74 -18.80 18.42 -9.18
CA ARG A 74 -18.16 17.61 -10.22
C ARG A 74 -17.47 18.42 -11.31
N ASP A 75 -18.04 19.57 -11.64
CA ASP A 75 -17.49 20.51 -12.64
C ASP A 75 -16.69 21.65 -11.99
N ALA A 76 -16.35 21.51 -10.71
CA ALA A 76 -15.57 22.51 -9.99
C ALA A 76 -14.19 22.69 -10.64
N LYS A 77 -13.78 23.96 -10.74
CA LYS A 77 -12.46 24.36 -11.20
C LYS A 77 -11.59 24.75 -10.01
N CYS A 78 -10.29 24.47 -10.07
CA CYS A 78 -9.39 24.88 -8.99
C CYS A 78 -9.11 26.38 -9.06
N ARG A 79 -9.94 27.18 -8.38
CA ARG A 79 -9.79 28.64 -8.31
C ARG A 79 -8.65 29.07 -7.39
N ALA A 80 -8.38 28.29 -6.34
CA ALA A 80 -7.32 28.55 -5.38
C ALA A 80 -5.92 28.21 -5.94
N CYS A 81 -5.85 27.34 -6.96
CA CYS A 81 -4.60 26.99 -7.62
C CYS A 81 -3.97 28.19 -8.35
N SER A 82 -2.65 28.11 -8.55
CA SER A 82 -1.87 29.05 -9.33
C SER A 82 -1.28 28.40 -10.58
N GLY A 83 -0.70 29.23 -11.47
CA GLY A 83 -0.07 28.78 -12.71
C GLY A 83 -1.02 28.00 -13.61
N GLU A 84 -0.48 26.96 -14.27
CA GLU A 84 -1.21 26.12 -15.22
C GLU A 84 -2.43 25.44 -14.62
N LYS A 85 -2.42 25.13 -13.31
CA LYS A 85 -3.54 24.45 -12.65
C LYS A 85 -4.68 25.41 -12.24
N LYS A 86 -4.48 26.72 -12.35
CA LYS A 86 -5.52 27.72 -12.07
C LYS A 86 -6.67 27.59 -13.06
N ASN A 87 -7.90 27.57 -12.55
CA ASN A 87 -9.13 27.44 -13.34
C ASN A 87 -9.24 26.14 -14.18
N GLN A 88 -8.36 25.17 -13.99
CA GLN A 88 -8.54 23.84 -14.57
C GLN A 88 -9.60 23.05 -13.81
N SER A 89 -10.27 22.13 -14.52
CA SER A 89 -11.20 21.17 -13.92
C SER A 89 -10.50 20.37 -12.83
N ILE A 90 -11.10 20.28 -11.64
CA ILE A 90 -10.60 19.45 -10.54
C ILE A 90 -10.74 17.98 -10.92
N THR A 91 -11.89 17.59 -11.47
CA THR A 91 -12.06 16.25 -12.06
C THR A 91 -11.09 16.10 -13.23
N GLY A 92 -10.26 15.06 -13.17
CA GLY A 92 -9.21 14.80 -14.14
C GLY A 92 -7.86 15.45 -13.84
N MET A 93 -7.74 16.26 -12.78
CA MET A 93 -6.48 16.89 -12.39
C MET A 93 -5.52 15.88 -11.78
N THR A 94 -4.27 15.90 -12.24
CA THR A 94 -3.16 15.25 -11.52
C THR A 94 -2.81 16.10 -10.30
N ILE A 95 -2.94 15.52 -9.11
CA ILE A 95 -2.68 16.18 -7.84
C ILE A 95 -1.47 15.61 -7.11
N LEU A 96 -1.11 14.34 -7.34
CA LEU A 96 0.06 13.69 -6.76
C LEU A 96 1.11 13.50 -7.85
N GLU A 97 2.33 13.99 -7.62
CA GLU A 97 3.40 14.01 -8.63
C GLU A 97 4.75 13.67 -7.99
N GLY A 98 5.58 12.91 -8.71
CA GLY A 98 7.00 12.74 -8.40
C GLY A 98 7.33 11.84 -7.19
N VAL A 99 6.35 11.14 -6.62
CA VAL A 99 6.59 10.28 -5.45
C VAL A 99 7.30 8.99 -5.88
N ARG A 100 8.35 8.61 -5.16
CA ARG A 100 9.15 7.40 -5.45
C ARG A 100 9.31 6.55 -4.20
N ARG A 101 9.56 5.26 -4.40
CA ARG A 101 9.85 4.35 -3.28
C ARG A 101 11.17 4.74 -2.65
N HIS A 102 11.18 4.87 -1.32
CA HIS A 102 12.40 5.13 -0.58
C HIS A 102 13.33 3.92 -0.71
N ARG A 103 14.63 4.15 -0.94
CA ARG A 103 15.59 3.08 -1.24
C ARG A 103 15.79 2.11 -0.07
N ASN A 104 15.81 2.64 1.15
CA ASN A 104 16.23 1.90 2.34
C ASN A 104 15.10 1.73 3.37
N ALA A 105 13.84 1.95 3.00
CA ALA A 105 12.72 1.88 3.93
C ALA A 105 11.41 1.53 3.21
N PRO A 106 10.43 0.93 3.90
CA PRO A 106 9.18 0.48 3.29
C PRO A 106 8.15 1.62 3.17
N HIS A 107 8.56 2.76 2.61
CA HIS A 107 7.68 3.92 2.40
C HIS A 107 8.00 4.60 1.06
N TRP A 108 7.15 5.53 0.65
CA TRP A 108 7.31 6.34 -0.55
C TRP A 108 7.38 7.82 -0.19
N ASP A 109 8.22 8.60 -0.87
CA ASP A 109 8.42 10.02 -0.57
C ASP A 109 8.96 10.81 -1.78
N GLY A 110 9.46 12.03 -1.52
CA GLY A 110 10.17 12.87 -2.49
C GLY A 110 9.28 13.68 -3.44
N GLY A 111 8.02 13.28 -3.57
CA GLY A 111 7.03 13.99 -4.39
C GLY A 111 6.14 14.95 -3.61
N THR A 112 5.12 15.45 -4.30
CA THR A 112 4.19 16.45 -3.77
C THR A 112 2.75 16.10 -4.07
N ILE A 113 1.85 16.61 -3.22
CA ILE A 113 0.41 16.58 -3.43
C ILE A 113 -0.15 18.01 -3.40
N LEU A 114 -0.99 18.34 -4.37
CA LEU A 114 -1.77 19.57 -4.42
C LEU A 114 -3.14 19.34 -3.79
N ASP A 115 -3.55 20.21 -2.86
CA ASP A 115 -4.94 20.30 -2.42
C ASP A 115 -5.69 21.33 -3.30
N PRO A 116 -6.67 20.90 -4.12
CA PRO A 116 -7.43 21.83 -4.96
C PRO A 116 -8.35 22.78 -4.18
N ASN A 117 -8.64 22.51 -2.90
CA ASN A 117 -9.51 23.34 -2.08
C ASN A 117 -8.84 24.65 -1.67
N ASP A 118 -7.55 24.59 -1.31
CA ASP A 118 -6.79 25.76 -0.87
C ASP A 118 -5.60 26.11 -1.79
N GLY A 119 -5.35 25.30 -2.82
CA GLY A 119 -4.32 25.52 -3.83
C GLY A 119 -2.91 25.27 -3.33
N LYS A 120 -2.74 24.75 -2.11
CA LYS A 120 -1.42 24.52 -1.53
C LYS A 120 -0.84 23.18 -1.96
N VAL A 121 0.49 23.16 -2.05
CA VAL A 121 1.28 21.99 -2.40
C VAL A 121 2.04 21.53 -1.18
N TYR A 122 1.90 20.25 -0.84
CA TYR A 122 2.50 19.61 0.32
C TYR A 122 3.48 18.53 -0.11
N ARG A 123 4.51 18.28 0.71
CA ARG A 123 5.38 17.12 0.53
C ARG A 123 4.64 15.86 0.96
N VAL A 124 4.85 14.79 0.21
CA VAL A 124 4.17 13.51 0.45
C VAL A 124 5.11 12.51 1.09
N ARG A 125 4.56 11.73 2.03
CA ARG A 125 5.11 10.48 2.52
C ARG A 125 3.98 9.46 2.64
N LEU A 126 4.14 8.27 2.06
CA LEU A 126 3.17 7.16 2.07
C LEU A 126 3.79 5.91 2.68
#